data_AF-A0A0F8FGF0-F1
#
_entry.id   AF-A0A0F8FGF0-F1
#
_cell.length_a   1.000
_cell.length_b   1.000
_cell.length_c   1.000
_cell.angle_alpha   90.00
_cell.angle_beta   90.00
_cell.angle_gamma   90.00
#
_symmetry.space_group_name_H-M   'P 1'
#
loop_
_entity.id
_entity.type
_entity.pdbx_description
1 polymer ?
#
loop_
_entity_poly.entity_id
_entity_poly.type
_entity_poly.pdbx_seq_one_letter_code
_entity_poly.pdbx_strand_id
1 'polypeptide(L)'
;MECQDIIQNVLCRIKAIKGVEDTYILNEEDKEKIFELEKKAEGAVLMGMGIGDNQGIKEVFKRQVIIAFTTNMDYVWPEGPNVILMQYGEKVGEDVYDPEKLEECKNCKDMMVMGNFVIYRNAVPKPQSTKKEPMTVVLPPQSCKEVECVSNVANTVLASPSTPSDEYIRSVMGLKPRVGQGTFIIGYDIC
;
A
#
# COMPACT_ATOMS: atom_id res chain seq x y z
N MET A 1 -2.54 31.12 -2.04
CA MET A 1 -2.17 30.29 -0.87
C MET A 1 -0.74 29.85 -1.11
N GLU A 2 0.16 30.03 -0.15
CA GLU A 2 1.56 29.66 -0.35
C GLU A 2 1.72 28.14 -0.31
N CYS A 3 2.72 27.57 -0.98
CA CYS A 3 2.94 26.11 -0.98
C CYS A 3 3.05 25.53 0.44
N GLN A 4 3.62 26.30 1.37
CA GLN A 4 3.73 25.91 2.77
C GLN A 4 2.36 25.79 3.45
N ASP A 5 1.42 26.70 3.16
CA ASP A 5 0.06 26.64 3.69
C ASP A 5 -0.68 25.39 3.21
N ILE A 6 -0.47 25.00 1.94
CA ILE A 6 -1.07 23.80 1.35
C ILE A 6 -0.55 22.55 2.05
N ILE A 7 0.76 22.46 2.25
CA ILE A 7 1.38 21.33 2.96
C ILE A 7 0.86 21.24 4.40
N GLN A 8 0.74 22.37 5.11
CA GLN A 8 0.18 22.38 6.46
C GLN A 8 -1.29 21.94 6.48
N ASN A 9 -2.10 22.39 5.52
CA ASN A 9 -3.49 21.97 5.40
C ASN A 9 -3.61 20.45 5.18
N VAL A 10 -2.77 19.87 4.32
CA VAL A 10 -2.73 18.42 4.09
C VAL A 10 -2.30 17.67 5.35
N LEU A 11 -1.25 18.13 6.05
CA LEU A 11 -0.83 17.55 7.32
C LEU A 11 -1.95 17.56 8.36
N CYS A 12 -2.70 18.66 8.46
CA CYS A 12 -3.86 18.75 9.35
C CYS A 12 -4.96 17.76 8.97
N ARG A 13 -5.20 17.54 7.66
CA ARG A 13 -6.16 16.52 7.20
C ARG A 13 -5.73 15.11 7.55
N ILE A 14 -4.46 14.76 7.29
CA ILE A 14 -3.92 13.44 7.60
C ILE A 14 -4.03 13.16 9.11
N LYS A 15 -3.63 14.12 9.96
CA LYS A 15 -3.73 13.97 11.43
C LYS A 15 -5.16 13.88 11.95
N ALA A 16 -6.14 14.36 11.20
CA ALA A 16 -7.54 14.25 11.57
C ALA A 16 -8.15 12.88 11.23
N ILE A 17 -7.45 12.05 10.44
CA ILE A 17 -7.91 10.70 10.12
C ILE A 17 -7.83 9.85 11.39
N LYS A 18 -8.92 9.14 11.70
CA LYS A 18 -8.99 8.28 12.89
C LYS A 18 -7.89 7.22 12.82
N GLY A 19 -7.16 7.08 13.92
CA GLY A 19 -6.08 6.10 14.05
C GLY A 19 -4.73 6.53 13.49
N VAL A 20 -4.61 7.73 12.90
CA VAL A 20 -3.30 8.32 12.57
C VAL A 20 -2.65 8.90 13.83
N GLU A 21 -1.36 8.65 14.01
CA GLU A 21 -0.61 9.08 15.20
C GLU A 21 0.42 10.17 14.86
N ASP A 22 1.38 9.85 13.98
CA ASP A 22 2.49 10.74 13.64
C ASP A 22 2.55 10.97 12.12
N THR A 23 3.14 12.09 11.71
CA THR A 23 3.33 12.46 10.29
C THR A 23 4.75 12.93 10.05
N TYR A 24 5.32 12.60 8.90
CA TYR A 24 6.68 12.96 8.51
C TYR A 24 6.76 13.28 7.02
N ILE A 25 7.26 14.46 6.65
CA ILE A 25 7.48 14.83 5.25
C ILE A 25 8.79 14.20 4.80
N LEU A 26 8.74 13.38 3.75
CA LEU A 26 9.93 12.71 3.22
C LEU A 26 10.78 13.67 2.39
N ASN A 27 12.09 13.66 2.63
CA ASN A 27 13.06 14.36 1.81
C ASN A 27 13.63 13.42 0.70
N GLU A 28 14.55 13.93 -0.13
CA GLU A 28 15.13 13.13 -1.21
C GLU A 28 15.98 11.95 -0.71
N GLU A 29 16.72 12.10 0.40
CA GLU A 29 17.50 11.01 1.01
C GLU A 29 16.57 9.88 1.48
N ASP A 30 15.41 10.23 2.05
CA ASP A 30 14.37 9.26 2.43
C ASP A 30 13.83 8.52 1.22
N LYS A 31 13.53 9.23 0.12
CA LYS A 31 13.02 8.64 -1.11
C LYS A 31 14.03 7.65 -1.70
N GLU A 32 15.30 8.04 -1.79
CA GLU A 32 16.38 7.15 -2.24
C GLU A 32 16.47 5.91 -1.35
N LYS A 33 16.43 6.10 -0.03
CA LYS A 33 16.54 4.99 0.91
C LYS A 33 15.38 4.01 0.82
N ILE A 34 14.15 4.51 0.79
CA ILE A 34 12.94 3.69 0.67
C ILE A 34 12.94 2.98 -0.68
N PHE A 35 13.36 3.64 -1.77
CA PHE A 35 13.48 3.00 -3.08
C PHE A 35 14.40 1.77 -3.05
N GLU A 36 15.57 1.88 -2.41
CA GLU A 36 16.47 0.74 -2.23
C GLU A 36 15.86 -0.40 -1.42
N LEU A 37 15.11 -0.06 -0.37
CA LEU A 37 14.47 -1.03 0.52
C LEU A 37 13.32 -1.76 -0.17
N GLU A 38 12.46 -1.03 -0.90
CA GLU A 38 11.41 -1.64 -1.72
C GLU A 38 12.02 -2.59 -2.76
N LYS A 39 13.07 -2.17 -3.47
CA LYS A 39 13.74 -3.03 -4.47
C LYS A 39 14.31 -4.31 -3.87
N LYS A 40 14.82 -4.25 -2.63
CA LYS A 40 15.27 -5.45 -1.89
C LYS A 40 14.08 -6.33 -1.48
N ALA A 41 12.96 -5.72 -1.11
CA ALA A 41 11.74 -6.42 -0.71
C ALA A 41 11.05 -7.13 -1.88
N GLU A 42 11.20 -6.65 -3.13
CA GLU A 42 10.61 -7.28 -4.33
C GLU A 42 10.96 -8.78 -4.42
N GLY A 43 12.18 -9.20 -4.05
CA GLY A 43 12.58 -10.61 -4.09
C GLY A 43 12.25 -11.43 -2.84
N ALA A 44 11.67 -10.82 -1.80
CA ALA A 44 11.48 -11.43 -0.49
C ALA A 44 10.02 -11.86 -0.20
N VAL A 45 9.08 -11.56 -1.10
CA VAL A 45 7.67 -11.94 -0.92
C VAL A 45 7.46 -13.44 -1.04
N LEU A 46 6.45 -13.96 -0.34
CA LEU A 46 6.09 -15.39 -0.35
C LEU A 46 7.30 -16.29 -0.03
N MET A 47 8.14 -15.89 0.94
CA MET A 47 9.37 -16.61 1.30
C MET A 47 10.34 -16.79 0.10
N GLY A 48 10.35 -15.83 -0.83
CA GLY A 48 11.18 -15.84 -2.04
C GLY A 48 10.60 -16.66 -3.21
N MET A 49 9.35 -17.15 -3.09
CA MET A 49 8.69 -17.91 -4.16
C MET A 49 7.92 -17.04 -5.18
N GLY A 50 7.87 -15.74 -4.95
CA GLY A 50 7.20 -14.78 -5.84
C GLY A 50 8.00 -13.50 -6.01
N ILE A 51 7.41 -12.57 -6.75
CA ILE A 51 7.95 -11.23 -7.00
C ILE A 51 6.98 -10.21 -6.40
N GLY A 52 7.50 -9.31 -5.56
CA GLY A 52 6.75 -8.18 -5.04
C GLY A 52 6.75 -7.05 -6.05
N ASP A 53 5.60 -6.41 -6.22
CA ASP A 53 5.45 -5.22 -7.05
C ASP A 53 4.66 -4.17 -6.29
N ASN A 54 5.35 -3.28 -5.57
CA ASN A 54 4.73 -2.20 -4.83
C ASN A 54 4.42 -1.01 -5.77
N GLN A 55 3.36 -1.17 -6.57
CA GLN A 55 2.90 -0.14 -7.51
C GLN A 55 2.48 1.14 -6.79
N GLY A 56 1.94 1.02 -5.57
CA GLY A 56 1.60 2.16 -4.72
C GLY A 56 2.81 3.06 -4.47
N ILE A 57 3.92 2.50 -3.97
CA ILE A 57 5.14 3.30 -3.71
C ILE A 57 5.72 3.86 -5.01
N LYS A 58 5.75 3.06 -6.09
CA LYS A 58 6.22 3.51 -7.41
C LYS A 58 5.43 4.71 -7.92
N GLU A 59 4.13 4.78 -7.65
CA GLU A 59 3.28 5.90 -8.05
C GLU A 59 3.43 7.11 -7.11
N VAL A 60 3.49 6.90 -5.79
CA VAL A 60 3.72 7.96 -4.80
C VAL A 60 5.03 8.72 -5.08
N PHE A 61 6.07 8.03 -5.54
CA PHE A 61 7.38 8.65 -5.80
C PHE A 61 7.42 9.56 -7.04
N LYS A 62 6.35 9.56 -7.84
CA LYS A 62 6.19 10.50 -8.96
C LYS A 62 5.64 11.87 -8.51
N ARG A 63 5.29 12.01 -7.23
CA ARG A 63 4.59 13.18 -6.70
C ARG A 63 5.55 14.22 -6.12
N GLN A 64 5.13 15.48 -6.14
CA GLN A 64 5.92 16.61 -5.63
C GLN A 64 6.15 16.53 -4.12
N VAL A 65 5.07 16.35 -3.35
CA VAL A 65 5.12 16.27 -1.89
C VAL A 65 4.77 14.87 -1.45
N ILE A 66 5.60 14.30 -0.58
CA ILE A 66 5.43 12.95 -0.05
C ILE A 66 5.46 13.00 1.47
N ILE A 67 4.44 12.44 2.10
CA ILE A 67 4.25 12.45 3.54
C ILE A 67 4.02 11.01 3.99
N ALA A 68 4.85 10.52 4.90
CA ALA A 68 4.57 9.29 5.63
C ALA A 68 3.74 9.59 6.88
N PHE A 69 2.90 8.65 7.29
CA PHE A 69 2.19 8.72 8.55
C PHE A 69 2.03 7.35 9.19
N THR A 70 2.08 7.31 10.52
CA THR A 70 1.87 6.10 11.30
C THR A 70 0.41 5.94 11.68
N THR A 71 -0.01 4.69 11.82
CA THR A 71 -1.37 4.31 12.16
C THR A 71 -1.37 3.36 13.35
N ASN A 72 -2.50 3.29 14.05
CA ASN A 72 -2.80 2.28 15.06
C ASN A 72 -4.01 1.43 14.65
N MET A 73 -4.48 0.57 15.55
CA MET A 73 -5.59 -0.37 15.30
C MET A 73 -6.95 0.29 15.04
N ASP A 74 -7.10 1.59 15.31
CA ASP A 74 -8.33 2.34 15.00
C ASP A 74 -8.38 2.86 13.56
N TYR A 75 -7.27 2.74 12.82
CA TYR A 75 -7.19 3.18 11.43
C TYR A 75 -7.94 2.21 10.51
N VAL A 76 -8.83 2.78 9.70
CA VAL A 76 -9.58 2.02 8.68
C VAL A 76 -8.79 2.08 7.38
N TRP A 77 -8.41 0.91 6.88
CA TRP A 77 -7.67 0.77 5.62
C TRP A 77 -8.51 1.25 4.43
N PRO A 78 -7.87 1.75 3.36
CA PRO A 78 -8.60 2.23 2.18
C PRO A 78 -9.47 1.14 1.55
N GLU A 79 -10.54 1.57 0.88
CA GLU A 79 -11.48 0.69 0.17
C GLU A 79 -10.77 -0.02 -1.00
N GLY A 80 -11.09 -1.30 -1.19
CA GLY A 80 -10.51 -2.13 -2.25
C GLY A 80 -9.41 -3.07 -1.75
N PRO A 81 -8.80 -3.86 -2.64
CA PRO A 81 -7.74 -4.79 -2.27
C PRO A 81 -6.45 -4.03 -1.98
N ASN A 82 -5.81 -4.36 -0.87
CA ASN A 82 -4.48 -3.85 -0.51
C ASN A 82 -3.36 -4.78 -1.04
N VAL A 83 -3.71 -6.02 -1.35
CA VAL A 83 -2.82 -7.02 -1.93
C VAL A 83 -3.55 -7.76 -3.04
N ILE A 84 -2.96 -7.79 -4.22
CA ILE A 84 -3.45 -8.54 -5.38
C ILE A 84 -2.41 -9.60 -5.75
N LEU A 85 -2.85 -10.82 -6.02
CA LEU A 85 -2.01 -11.85 -6.64
C LEU A 85 -2.26 -11.88 -8.13
N MET A 86 -1.18 -11.72 -8.89
CA MET A 86 -1.16 -11.81 -10.34
C MET A 86 -0.35 -13.01 -10.80
N GLN A 87 -0.79 -13.66 -11.88
CA GLN A 87 0.00 -14.69 -12.55
C GLN A 87 -0.29 -14.68 -14.05
N TYR A 88 0.75 -14.65 -14.89
CA TYR A 88 0.59 -14.56 -16.35
C TYR A 88 -0.27 -13.38 -16.82
N GLY A 89 -0.17 -12.24 -16.13
CA GLY A 89 -0.98 -11.04 -16.41
C GLY A 89 -2.43 -11.10 -15.92
N GLU A 90 -2.88 -12.22 -15.37
CA GLU A 90 -4.24 -12.39 -14.86
C GLU A 90 -4.29 -12.23 -13.34
N LYS A 91 -5.38 -11.66 -12.84
CA LYS A 91 -5.67 -11.59 -11.40
C LYS A 91 -6.13 -12.94 -10.89
N VAL A 92 -5.33 -13.56 -10.03
CA VAL A 92 -5.59 -14.90 -9.48
C VAL A 92 -6.00 -14.88 -8.01
N GLY A 93 -5.95 -13.72 -7.36
CA GLY A 93 -6.46 -13.55 -6.01
C GLY A 93 -6.30 -12.14 -5.48
N GLU A 94 -6.90 -11.87 -4.32
CA GLU A 94 -6.79 -10.60 -3.60
C GLU A 94 -7.19 -10.75 -2.13
N ASP A 95 -6.88 -9.74 -1.31
CA ASP A 95 -7.49 -9.62 0.01
C ASP A 95 -8.87 -8.96 -0.06
N VAL A 96 -9.80 -9.49 0.74
CA VAL A 96 -11.20 -9.07 0.85
C VAL A 96 -11.53 -8.83 2.32
N TYR A 97 -11.85 -7.58 2.67
CA TYR A 97 -12.20 -7.19 4.05
C TYR A 97 -13.72 -7.08 4.27
N ASP A 98 -14.50 -7.05 3.20
CA ASP A 98 -15.97 -7.05 3.26
C ASP A 98 -16.45 -8.43 3.76
N PRO A 99 -17.08 -8.52 4.95
CA PRO A 99 -17.48 -9.80 5.52
C PRO A 99 -18.53 -10.54 4.69
N GLU A 100 -19.42 -9.81 4.02
CA GLU A 100 -20.47 -10.40 3.19
C GLU A 100 -19.85 -11.03 1.94
N LYS A 101 -18.97 -10.29 1.25
CA LYS A 101 -18.22 -10.83 0.10
C LYS A 101 -17.34 -12.01 0.49
N LEU A 102 -16.68 -11.94 1.63
CA LEU A 102 -15.83 -13.04 2.10
C LEU A 102 -16.66 -14.32 2.36
N GLU A 103 -17.88 -14.18 2.87
CA GLU A 103 -18.80 -15.31 3.09
C GLU A 103 -19.33 -15.86 1.76
N GLU A 104 -19.65 -15.01 0.79
CA GLU A 104 -19.97 -15.44 -0.58
C GLU A 104 -18.82 -16.25 -1.20
N CYS A 105 -17.57 -15.77 -1.05
CA CYS A 105 -16.39 -16.46 -1.54
C CYS A 105 -16.19 -17.85 -0.90
N LYS A 106 -16.46 -18.01 0.40
CA LYS A 106 -16.37 -19.32 1.09
C LYS A 106 -17.37 -20.34 0.55
N ASN A 107 -18.54 -19.87 0.12
CA ASN A 107 -19.61 -20.73 -0.42
C ASN A 107 -19.38 -21.08 -1.90
N CYS A 108 -18.41 -20.43 -2.57
CA CYS A 108 -18.08 -20.68 -3.97
C CYS A 108 -17.02 -21.79 -4.14
N LYS A 109 -17.35 -22.85 -4.90
CA LYS A 109 -16.42 -23.97 -5.16
C LYS A 109 -15.20 -23.59 -5.99
N ASP A 110 -15.29 -22.50 -6.75
CA ASP A 110 -14.22 -22.00 -7.62
C ASP A 110 -13.26 -21.05 -6.89
N MET A 111 -13.49 -20.81 -5.60
CA MET A 111 -12.67 -19.93 -4.77
C MET A 111 -12.03 -20.70 -3.62
N MET A 112 -10.89 -20.20 -3.14
CA MET A 112 -10.24 -20.67 -1.94
C MET A 112 -9.99 -19.49 -1.01
N VAL A 113 -10.50 -19.56 0.22
CA VAL A 113 -10.37 -18.50 1.21
C VAL A 113 -9.34 -18.90 2.27
N MET A 114 -8.35 -18.04 2.53
CA MET A 114 -7.32 -18.18 3.55
C MET A 114 -7.27 -16.89 4.39
N GLY A 115 -7.96 -16.88 5.54
CA GLY A 115 -8.15 -15.64 6.29
C GLY A 115 -9.03 -14.67 5.51
N ASN A 116 -8.51 -13.47 5.23
CA ASN A 116 -9.13 -12.47 4.36
C ASN A 116 -8.67 -12.60 2.89
N PHE A 117 -7.75 -13.51 2.58
CA PHE A 117 -7.23 -13.67 1.22
C PHE A 117 -8.08 -14.66 0.42
N VAL A 118 -8.46 -14.29 -0.80
CA VAL A 118 -9.28 -15.09 -1.73
C VAL A 118 -8.47 -15.41 -2.98
N ILE A 119 -8.41 -16.71 -3.35
CA ILE A 119 -7.77 -17.20 -4.58
C ILE A 119 -8.84 -17.71 -5.54
N TYR A 120 -8.76 -17.28 -6.80
CA TYR A 120 -9.67 -17.64 -7.87
C TYR A 120 -9.14 -18.87 -8.63
N ARG A 121 -9.62 -20.07 -8.28
CA ARG A 121 -9.09 -21.35 -8.81
C ARG A 121 -9.14 -21.42 -10.34
N ASN A 122 -10.23 -20.91 -10.93
CA ASN A 122 -10.44 -20.94 -12.39
C ASN A 122 -9.63 -19.87 -13.13
N ALA A 123 -9.14 -18.85 -12.44
CA ALA A 123 -8.28 -17.82 -13.02
C ALA A 123 -6.81 -18.23 -13.03
N VAL A 124 -6.41 -19.27 -12.27
CA VAL A 124 -5.02 -19.76 -12.26
C VAL A 124 -4.68 -20.33 -13.64
N PRO A 125 -3.85 -19.65 -14.44
CA PRO A 125 -3.62 -20.06 -15.81
C PRO A 125 -2.83 -21.37 -15.85
N LYS A 126 -3.20 -22.29 -16.74
CA LYS A 126 -2.38 -23.47 -16.99
C LYS A 126 -1.09 -23.03 -17.70
N PRO A 127 0.09 -23.43 -17.22
CA PRO A 127 1.34 -23.04 -17.84
C PRO A 127 1.34 -23.45 -19.32
N GLN A 128 1.49 -22.48 -20.23
CA GLN A 128 1.63 -22.75 -21.67
C GLN A 128 3.05 -23.23 -22.02
N SER A 129 4.01 -23.08 -21.09
CA SER A 129 5.40 -23.50 -21.25
C SER A 129 5.90 -24.28 -20.04
N THR A 130 7.01 -25.00 -20.18
CA THR A 130 7.68 -25.72 -19.09
C THR A 130 8.26 -24.79 -18.01
N LYS A 131 8.40 -23.48 -18.29
CA LYS A 131 8.80 -22.47 -17.30
C LYS A 131 7.56 -21.83 -16.70
N LYS A 132 7.36 -22.08 -15.40
CA LYS A 132 6.31 -21.43 -14.62
C LYS A 132 6.71 -19.98 -14.34
N GLU A 133 5.85 -19.02 -14.68
CA GLU A 133 6.04 -17.64 -14.26
C GLU A 133 5.83 -17.55 -12.75
N PRO A 134 6.72 -16.86 -12.00
CA PRO A 134 6.52 -16.66 -10.57
C PRO A 134 5.22 -15.88 -10.32
N MET A 135 4.63 -16.10 -9.16
CA MET A 135 3.46 -15.32 -8.75
C MET A 135 3.90 -13.91 -8.36
N THR A 136 3.18 -12.89 -8.83
CA THR A 136 3.45 -11.50 -8.47
C THR A 136 2.49 -11.05 -7.37
N VAL A 137 3.05 -10.56 -6.27
CA VAL A 137 2.31 -9.91 -5.17
C VAL A 137 2.31 -8.42 -5.45
N VAL A 138 1.18 -7.89 -5.90
CA VAL A 138 1.00 -6.47 -6.22
C VAL A 138 0.42 -5.74 -5.02
N LEU A 139 1.06 -4.64 -4.61
CA LEU A 139 0.46 -3.66 -3.70
C LEU A 139 0.02 -2.46 -4.54
N PRO A 140 -1.27 -2.30 -4.84
CA PRO A 140 -1.75 -1.27 -5.75
C PRO A 140 -1.72 0.13 -5.09
N PRO A 141 -1.66 1.20 -5.90
CA PRO A 141 -1.94 2.55 -5.41
C PRO A 141 -3.38 2.64 -4.89
N GLN A 142 -3.56 3.36 -3.80
CA GLN A 142 -4.84 3.58 -3.13
C GLN A 142 -5.25 5.04 -3.21
N SER A 143 -6.56 5.29 -3.05
CA SER A 143 -7.12 6.64 -2.90
C SER A 143 -7.07 7.10 -1.45
N CYS A 144 -7.12 8.41 -1.23
CA CYS A 144 -7.26 9.00 0.10
C CYS A 144 -8.21 10.20 0.03
N LYS A 145 -9.50 9.91 0.22
CA LYS A 145 -10.61 10.87 0.07
C LYS A 145 -10.40 12.10 0.96
N GLU A 146 -9.83 11.93 2.14
CA GLU A 146 -9.58 13.00 3.11
C GLU A 146 -8.57 14.04 2.63
N VAL A 147 -7.60 13.63 1.80
CA VAL A 147 -6.60 14.52 1.22
C VAL A 147 -7.00 15.00 -0.17
N GLU A 148 -7.69 14.18 -0.96
CA GLU A 148 -8.26 14.57 -2.26
C GLU A 148 -9.24 15.75 -2.14
N CYS A 149 -9.88 15.93 -0.98
CA CYS A 149 -10.77 17.05 -0.70
C CYS A 149 -10.04 18.38 -0.38
N VAL A 150 -8.71 18.40 -0.32
CA VAL A 150 -7.95 19.62 -0.05
C VAL A 150 -7.84 20.46 -1.32
N SER A 151 -8.19 21.75 -1.24
CA SER A 151 -8.06 22.67 -2.37
C SER A 151 -6.60 22.81 -2.80
N ASN A 152 -6.36 22.91 -4.11
CA ASN A 152 -5.04 23.05 -4.73
C ASN A 152 -4.12 21.84 -4.55
N VAL A 153 -4.72 20.66 -4.37
CA VAL A 153 -4.05 19.36 -4.36
C VAL A 153 -4.58 18.52 -5.52
N ALA A 154 -3.69 17.84 -6.23
CA ALA A 154 -4.03 16.90 -7.29
C ALA A 154 -3.16 15.64 -7.23
N ASN A 155 -3.57 14.63 -8.01
CA ASN A 155 -2.84 13.37 -8.18
C ASN A 155 -2.50 12.69 -6.85
N THR A 156 -3.40 12.76 -5.87
CA THR A 156 -3.22 12.12 -4.57
C THR A 156 -3.14 10.61 -4.73
N VAL A 157 -2.15 10.00 -4.11
CA VAL A 157 -1.96 8.56 -4.06
C VAL A 157 -1.52 8.14 -2.68
N LEU A 158 -2.15 7.09 -2.16
CA LEU A 158 -1.81 6.45 -0.90
C LEU A 158 -1.16 5.08 -1.17
N ALA A 159 -0.17 4.71 -0.38
CA ALA A 159 0.53 3.43 -0.51
C ALA A 159 0.94 2.88 0.86
N SER A 160 0.90 1.55 1.00
CA SER A 160 1.56 0.85 2.11
C SER A 160 3.02 0.56 1.70
N PRO A 161 4.01 0.97 2.49
CA PRO A 161 5.40 0.58 2.27
C PRO A 161 5.60 -0.91 2.60
N SER A 162 6.70 -1.48 2.13
CA SER A 162 7.18 -2.78 2.61
C SER A 162 7.64 -2.70 4.08
N THR A 163 7.71 -3.84 4.77
CA THR A 163 8.21 -3.92 6.16
C THR A 163 9.56 -3.21 6.38
N PRO A 164 10.62 -3.42 5.58
CA PRO A 164 11.88 -2.72 5.80
C PRO A 164 11.75 -1.20 5.62
N SER A 165 10.88 -0.73 4.73
CA SER A 165 10.61 0.70 4.54
C SER A 165 9.80 1.28 5.71
N ASP A 166 8.81 0.54 6.24
CA ASP A 166 8.09 0.90 7.48
C ASP A 166 9.06 1.06 8.66
N GLU A 167 9.95 0.09 8.86
CA GLU A 167 10.98 0.14 9.91
C GLU A 167 11.91 1.35 9.75
N TYR A 168 12.34 1.65 8.52
CA TYR A 168 13.16 2.83 8.22
C TYR A 168 12.43 4.12 8.58
N ILE A 169 11.20 4.31 8.08
CA ILE A 169 10.41 5.53 8.32
C ILE A 169 10.20 5.74 9.82
N ARG A 170 9.79 4.69 10.54
CA ARG A 170 9.61 4.74 11.99
C ARG A 170 10.89 5.10 12.72
N SER A 171 12.04 4.58 12.27
CA SER A 171 13.34 4.91 12.84
C SER A 171 13.68 6.39 12.64
N VAL A 172 13.43 6.95 11.46
CA VAL A 172 13.64 8.39 11.18
C VAL A 172 12.72 9.27 12.04
N MET A 173 11.51 8.79 12.33
CA MET A 173 10.55 9.46 13.23
C MET A 173 10.90 9.27 14.72
N GLY A 174 11.95 8.50 15.07
CA GLY A 174 12.33 8.22 16.45
C GLY A 174 11.35 7.29 17.19
N LEU A 175 10.53 6.53 16.45
CA LEU A 175 9.50 5.66 16.99
C LEU A 175 10.04 4.26 17.26
N LYS A 176 9.64 3.68 18.40
CA LYS A 176 9.93 2.28 18.71
C LYS A 176 8.89 1.36 18.08
N PRO A 177 9.27 0.14 17.65
CA PRO A 177 8.32 -0.87 17.18
C PRO A 177 7.26 -1.18 18.25
N ARG A 178 5.99 -1.22 17.85
CA ARG A 178 4.87 -1.63 18.70
C ARG A 178 3.89 -2.49 17.89
N VAL A 179 3.27 -3.44 18.56
CA VAL A 179 2.24 -4.29 17.95
C VAL A 179 1.02 -3.44 17.59
N GLY A 180 0.44 -3.70 16.42
CA GLY A 180 -0.77 -3.03 15.97
C GLY A 180 -0.56 -1.62 15.45
N GLN A 181 0.69 -1.25 15.12
CA GLN A 181 0.97 -0.03 14.39
C GLN A 181 1.38 -0.34 12.94
N GLY A 182 0.95 0.51 12.00
CA GLY A 182 1.34 0.45 10.59
C GLY A 182 1.84 1.80 10.09
N THR A 183 2.32 1.86 8.85
CA THR A 183 2.71 3.13 8.20
C THR A 183 2.10 3.16 6.81
N PHE A 184 1.68 4.34 6.39
CA PHE A 184 1.31 4.62 5.01
C PHE A 184 2.12 5.80 4.49
N ILE A 185 2.26 5.90 3.18
CA ILE A 185 2.85 7.04 2.49
C ILE A 185 1.82 7.62 1.55
N ILE A 186 1.64 8.93 1.61
CA ILE A 186 0.80 9.68 0.68
C ILE A 186 1.65 10.61 -0.17
N GLY A 187 1.42 10.62 -1.47
CA GLY A 187 2.03 11.54 -2.42
C GLY A 187 0.97 12.39 -3.10
N TYR A 188 1.27 13.66 -3.36
CA TYR A 188 0.39 14.56 -4.11
C TYR A 188 1.16 15.70 -4.79
N ASP A 189 0.50 16.35 -5.74
CA ASP A 189 1.00 17.53 -6.46
C ASP A 189 0.25 18.79 -6.00
N ILE A 190 0.95 19.92 -5.96
CA ILE A 190 0.36 21.22 -5.65
C ILE A 190 -0.04 21.92 -6.97
N CYS A 191 -1.24 22.49 -7.00
CA CYS A 191 -1.82 23.18 -8.16
C CYS A 191 -1.98 24.70 -7.95
#